data_AF-A0A671KPD1-F1
#
_entry.id   AF-A0A671KPD1-F1
#
_cell.length_a   1.000
_cell.length_b   1.000
_cell.length_c   1.000
_cell.angle_alpha   90.00
_cell.angle_beta   90.00
_cell.angle_gamma   90.00
#
_symmetry.space_group_name_H-M   'P 1'
#
loop_
_entity.id
_entity.type
_entity.pdbx_description
1 polymer ?
#
loop_
_entity_poly.entity_id
_entity_poly.type
_entity_poly.pdbx_seq_one_letter_code
_entity_poly.pdbx_strand_id
1 'polypeptide(L)' 'MKVTVTFGRTGVVVPCKEGWTVRDLIQQATQRYRKLLEQTTIKNLGSVRCVFMFWNKIL' A
#
# COMPACT_ATOMS: atom_id res chain seq x y z
N MET A 1 8.36 12.13 -10.81
CA MET A 1 7.45 12.56 -9.71
C MET A 1 7.34 11.42 -8.69
N LYS A 2 7.27 11.69 -7.37
CA LYS A 2 7.06 10.68 -6.33
C LYS A 2 5.96 11.13 -5.38
N VAL A 3 5.12 10.21 -4.93
CA VAL A 3 4.05 10.47 -3.96
C VAL A 3 4.20 9.53 -2.78
N THR A 4 3.79 9.99 -1.61
CA THR A 4 3.76 9.16 -0.40
C THR A 4 2.31 8.79 -0.10
N VAL A 5 2.03 7.50 -0.04
CA VAL A 5 0.72 6.97 0.36
C VAL A 5 0.84 6.46 1.79
N THR A 6 -0.03 6.94 2.67
CA THR A 6 -0.04 6.55 4.08
C THR A 6 -1.08 5.47 4.33
N PHE A 7 -0.64 4.29 4.73
CA PHE A 7 -1.47 3.19 5.22
C PHE A 7 -1.54 3.26 6.75
N GLY A 8 -2.52 3.99 7.28
CA GLY A 8 -2.60 4.26 8.72
C GLY A 8 -1.38 5.01 9.21
N ARG A 9 -0.47 4.34 9.93
CA ARG A 9 0.80 4.92 10.45
C ARG A 9 2.01 4.63 9.56
N THR A 10 1.86 3.80 8.53
CA THR A 10 2.99 3.40 7.66
C THR A 10 2.96 4.21 6.37
N GLY A 11 4.01 5.01 6.14
CA GLY A 11 4.20 5.74 4.88
C GLY A 11 4.90 4.88 3.84
N VAL A 12 4.34 4.80 2.63
CA VAL A 12 4.92 4.09 1.49
C VAL A 12 5.14 5.06 0.35
N VAL A 13 6.39 5.19 -0.08
CA VAL A 13 6.76 6.05 -1.21
C VAL A 13 6.57 5.29 -2.51
N VAL A 14 5.80 5.87 -3.43
CA VAL A 14 5.53 5.32 -4.76
C VAL A 14 6.02 6.30 -5.82
N PRO A 15 6.87 5.86 -6.77
CA PRO A 15 7.21 6.68 -7.92
C PRO A 15 6.00 6.78 -8.85
N CYS A 16 5.70 7.98 -9.35
CA CYS A 16 4.68 8.15 -10.38
C CYS A 16 5.33 8.04 -11.76
N LYS A 17 4.64 7.34 -12.67
CA LYS A 17 4.95 7.35 -14.11
C LYS A 17 3.81 8.01 -14.86
N GLU A 18 4.10 8.55 -16.04
CA GLU A 18 3.07 9.08 -16.94
C GLU A 18 2.08 7.99 -17.35
N GLY A 19 0.80 8.35 -17.42
CA GLY A 19 -0.29 7.42 -17.71
C GLY A 19 -0.78 6.57 -16.53
N TRP A 20 -0.22 6.75 -15.33
CA TRP A 20 -0.73 6.05 -14.14
C TRP A 20 -1.96 6.74 -13.57
N THR A 21 -3.02 5.96 -13.36
CA THR A 21 -4.22 6.41 -12.67
C THR A 21 -4.04 6.33 -11.16
N VAL A 22 -4.96 6.95 -10.41
CA VAL A 22 -5.02 6.81 -8.95
C VAL A 22 -5.11 5.33 -8.53
N ARG A 23 -5.80 4.49 -9.33
CA ARG A 23 -5.89 3.04 -9.10
C ARG A 23 -4.53 2.37 -9.21
N ASP A 24 -3.72 2.73 -10.23
CA ASP A 24 -2.37 2.19 -10.40
C ASP A 24 -1.44 2.57 -9.24
N LEU A 25 -1.53 3.83 -8.78
CA LEU A 25 -0.79 4.31 -7.62
C LEU A 25 -1.15 3.53 -6.35
N ILE A 26 -2.44 3.29 -6.11
CA ILE A 26 -2.92 2.50 -4.97
C ILE A 26 -2.43 1.05 -5.07
N GLN A 27 -2.47 0.44 -6.26
CA GLN A 27 -2.04 -0.94 -6.46
C GLN A 27 -0.53 -1.08 -6.18
N GLN A 28 0.27 -0.15 -6.68
CA GLN A 28 1.71 -0.09 -6.41
C GLN A 28 2.02 0.14 -4.93
N ALA A 29 1.32 1.08 -4.30
CA ALA A 29 1.43 1.38 -2.87
C ALA A 29 1.10 0.13 -2.04
N THR A 30 0.03 -0.58 -2.40
CA THR A 30 -0.42 -1.81 -1.75
C THR A 30 0.60 -2.94 -1.87
N GLN A 31 1.18 -3.14 -3.05
CA GLN A 31 2.22 -4.15 -3.24
C GLN A 31 3.47 -3.86 -2.40
N ARG A 32 3.87 -2.59 -2.34
CA ARG A 32 5.00 -2.12 -1.53
C ARG A 32 4.72 -2.27 -0.03
N TYR A 33 3.51 -1.90 0.41
CA TYR A 33 3.05 -2.08 1.78
C TYR A 33 3.04 -3.56 2.17
N ARG A 34 2.54 -4.45 1.31
CA ARG A 34 2.54 -5.90 1.55
C ARG A 34 3.95 -6.46 1.69
N LYS A 35 4.91 -6.05 0.84
CA LYS A 35 6.31 -6.49 0.98
C LYS A 35 6.94 -6.01 2.29
N LEU A 36 6.68 -4.76 2.68
CA LEU A 36 7.11 -4.21 3.98
C LEU A 36 6.51 -5.01 5.13
N LEU A 37 5.22 -5.33 5.06
CA LEU A 37 4.56 -6.19 6.03
C LEU A 37 5.15 -7.58 6.00
N GLU A 38 5.32 -8.25 4.87
CA GLU A 38 5.93 -9.58 4.79
C GLU A 38 7.29 -9.58 5.48
N GLN A 39 8.17 -8.61 5.21
CA GLN A 39 9.44 -8.45 5.92
C GLN A 39 9.28 -8.24 7.44
N THR A 40 8.24 -7.54 7.88
CA THR A 40 7.93 -7.30 9.30
C THR A 40 7.20 -8.48 9.96
N THR A 41 6.49 -9.29 9.17
CA THR A 41 5.46 -10.26 9.58
C THR A 41 5.91 -11.71 9.36
N ILE A 42 7.13 -11.97 8.84
CA ILE A 42 7.79 -13.28 9.05
C ILE A 42 7.92 -13.62 10.56
N LYS A 43 7.62 -12.69 11.47
CA LYS A 43 7.44 -12.97 12.90
C LYS A 43 6.03 -13.43 13.32
N ASN A 44 4.96 -13.25 12.55
CA ASN A 44 3.59 -13.65 12.95
C ASN A 44 2.66 -13.88 11.74
N LEU A 45 2.55 -15.12 11.27
CA LEU A 45 1.58 -15.54 10.25
C LEU A 45 0.13 -15.11 10.62
N GLY A 46 -0.56 -14.36 9.75
CA GLY A 46 -2.03 -14.42 9.74
C GLY A 46 -2.88 -13.16 9.56
N SER A 47 -2.39 -12.00 9.10
CA SER A 47 -3.31 -10.86 8.88
C SER A 47 -2.97 -9.92 7.72
N VAL A 48 -3.17 -10.40 6.48
CA VAL A 48 -3.15 -9.54 5.27
C VAL A 48 -4.54 -8.90 5.03
N ARG A 49 -5.50 -9.08 5.94
CA ARG A 49 -6.88 -8.61 5.80
C ARG A 49 -7.02 -7.07 5.94
N CYS A 50 -6.02 -6.38 6.49
CA CYS A 50 -6.07 -4.93 6.72
C CYS A 50 -6.03 -4.07 5.46
N VAL A 51 -5.45 -4.54 4.34
CA VAL A 51 -5.34 -3.69 3.15
C VAL A 51 -6.70 -3.46 2.48
N PHE A 52 -7.62 -4.41 2.62
CA PHE A 52 -8.94 -4.32 1.99
C PHE A 52 -9.88 -3.32 2.68
N MET A 53 -9.70 -3.08 3.98
CA MET A 53 -10.61 -2.21 4.76
C MET A 53 -10.46 -0.72 4.44
N PHE A 54 -9.30 -0.26 3.97
CA PHE A 54 -9.09 1.16 3.69
C PHE A 54 -9.64 1.60 2.32
N TRP A 55 -9.83 0.65 1.40
CA TRP A 55 -10.29 0.95 0.04
C TRP A 55 -11.80 1.25 -0.01
N ASN A 56 -12.60 0.56 0.79
CA ASN A 56 -14.07 0.70 0.80
C ASN A 56 -14.60 1.88 1.64
N LYS A 57 -13.73 2.81 2.04
CA LYS A 57 -14.10 4.00 2.86
C LYS A 57 -13.76 5.33 2.20
N ILE A 58 -13.16 5.31 1.01
CA ILE A 58 -12.83 6.49 0.19
C ILE A 58 -13.78 6.59 -1.04
N LEU A 59 -14.61 5.58 -1.27
CA LEU A 59 -15.70 5.58 -2.25
C LEU A 59 -17.05 5.73 -1.54
#